data_AF-A0A5J4SVL8-F1
#
_entry.id   AF-A0A5J4SVL8-F1
#
_cell.length_a   1.000
_cell.length_b   1.000
_cell.length_c   1.000
_cell.angle_alpha   90.00
_cell.angle_beta   90.00
_cell.angle_gamma   90.00
#
_symmetry.space_group_name_H-M   'P 1'
#
loop_
_entity.id
_entity.type
_entity.pdbx_description
1 polymer ?
#
loop_
_entity_poly.entity_id
_entity_poly.type
_entity_poly.pdbx_seq_one_letter_code
_entity_poly.pdbx_strand_id
1 'polypeptide(L)'
;MNKLVIILCLLFSASSFYAQTEVMAGVTRGKDFGVVYTLPKTEFILTLKAIKTTYTPGEFSKYADRYLRLNNILQEPEEYWKITSVDIQSIGVPDSKCTYFVKMKDKTVAPLIELTKDGIIKSINVPYDRKKEETKNVAITPPTNLQKKKIDPRSFLTEEILMTGSTAKMAELIAREIYNIRESKNALLRGQADNMPKDGEQLKLMLDNLNEQENALTTMFTGTQERHENTYTLPIVPDKELKNEIIFRFSKKLGMVAADNLAGEPVYLSLKNLKSVKIPAEDEKKKELEGVAYKVPGKAEIIITKDKDVLFKEEFPVTQFGIIEYLAPTLFNNKSTVTVVFSATTGGLIKVDRGNSK
;
A
#
# COMPACT_ATOMS: atom_id res chain seq x y z
N MET A 1 34.05 73.14 -48.31
CA MET A 1 35.31 72.42 -48.00
C MET A 1 35.25 71.90 -46.58
N ASN A 2 35.37 70.57 -46.46
CA ASN A 2 35.85 69.74 -45.35
C ASN A 2 35.04 69.54 -44.06
N LYS A 3 35.13 68.27 -43.60
CA LYS A 3 34.32 67.47 -42.67
C LYS A 3 34.95 67.40 -41.27
N LEU A 4 34.14 67.08 -40.24
CA LEU A 4 34.36 66.17 -39.07
C LEU A 4 33.36 66.56 -37.96
N VAL A 5 32.25 65.84 -37.63
CA VAL A 5 32.05 64.53 -36.94
C VAL A 5 32.90 64.45 -35.63
N ILE A 6 32.43 64.20 -34.39
CA ILE A 6 31.59 63.14 -33.80
C ILE A 6 31.03 63.55 -32.41
N ILE A 7 29.84 63.00 -32.10
CA ILE A 7 29.02 62.98 -30.87
C ILE A 7 29.48 61.89 -29.88
N LEU A 8 29.45 62.10 -28.56
CA LEU A 8 29.03 61.05 -27.58
C LEU A 8 28.73 61.60 -26.17
N CYS A 9 27.46 61.94 -25.90
CA CYS A 9 26.93 61.99 -24.53
C CYS A 9 26.46 60.59 -24.14
N LEU A 10 27.19 59.95 -23.23
CA LEU A 10 26.87 58.63 -22.71
C LEU A 10 25.96 58.79 -21.48
N LEU A 11 24.64 58.89 -21.73
CA LEU A 11 23.62 58.69 -20.71
C LEU A 11 23.63 57.21 -20.32
N PHE A 12 24.21 56.91 -19.15
CA PHE A 12 24.09 55.61 -18.49
C PHE A 12 22.67 55.48 -17.91
N SER A 13 21.70 55.15 -18.77
CA SER A 13 20.43 54.59 -18.33
C SER A 13 20.71 53.18 -17.79
N ALA A 14 20.89 53.05 -16.48
CA ALA A 14 20.97 51.77 -15.81
C ALA A 14 19.60 51.08 -15.87
N SER A 15 19.29 50.43 -16.99
CA SER A 15 18.25 49.41 -17.06
C SER A 15 18.69 48.27 -16.15
N SER A 16 18.10 48.20 -14.97
CA SER A 16 18.24 47.07 -14.07
C SER A 16 17.61 45.85 -14.76
N PHE A 17 18.43 45.06 -15.46
CA PHE A 17 18.05 43.74 -15.91
C PHE A 17 17.83 42.88 -14.66
N TYR A 18 16.57 42.71 -14.26
CA TYR A 18 16.20 41.70 -13.29
C TYR A 18 16.48 40.33 -13.92
N ALA A 19 17.49 39.63 -13.40
CA ALA A 19 17.79 38.26 -13.80
C ALA A 19 16.64 37.35 -13.33
N GLN A 20 15.75 37.05 -14.27
CA GLN A 20 14.53 36.26 -14.06
C GLN A 20 14.74 34.84 -14.60
N THR A 21 14.37 33.82 -13.83
CA THR A 21 14.43 32.40 -14.23
C THR A 21 13.29 32.09 -15.19
N GLU A 22 13.61 31.77 -16.45
CA GLU A 22 12.60 31.43 -17.46
C GLU A 22 12.26 29.94 -17.36
N VAL A 23 10.96 29.64 -17.28
CA VAL A 23 10.45 28.26 -17.34
C VAL A 23 9.56 28.14 -18.57
N MET A 24 9.88 27.17 -19.43
CA MET A 24 9.14 26.90 -20.66
C MET A 24 8.43 25.56 -20.56
N ALA A 25 7.26 25.45 -21.20
CA ALA A 25 6.59 24.16 -21.34
C ALA A 25 7.30 23.31 -22.43
N GLY A 26 7.54 22.02 -22.15
CA GLY A 26 8.13 21.06 -23.09
C GLY A 26 9.66 20.89 -22.97
N VAL A 27 10.23 20.10 -23.90
CA VAL A 27 11.66 19.76 -23.94
C VAL A 27 12.37 20.62 -24.98
N THR A 28 13.38 21.39 -24.55
CA THR A 28 14.23 22.16 -25.46
C THR A 28 15.34 21.26 -26.03
N ARG A 29 15.29 20.99 -27.34
CA ARG A 29 16.37 20.28 -28.04
C ARG A 29 17.56 21.24 -28.27
N GLY A 30 18.42 21.37 -27.25
CA GLY A 30 19.86 21.64 -27.44
C GLY A 30 20.32 23.07 -27.76
N LYS A 31 19.71 24.12 -27.21
CA LYS A 31 20.29 25.49 -27.23
C LYS A 31 20.39 26.19 -25.87
N ASP A 32 19.65 25.74 -24.87
CA ASP A 32 19.58 26.37 -23.56
C ASP A 32 20.09 25.40 -22.48
N PHE A 33 20.91 25.90 -21.54
CA PHE A 33 21.30 25.16 -20.33
C PHE A 33 20.12 25.12 -19.36
N GLY A 34 19.74 23.94 -18.85
CA GLY A 34 18.58 23.82 -17.95
C GLY A 34 18.24 22.40 -17.55
N VAL A 35 17.18 22.25 -16.74
CA VAL A 35 16.68 20.98 -16.21
C VAL A 35 15.24 20.76 -16.66
N VAL A 36 14.97 19.57 -17.18
CA VAL A 36 13.60 19.13 -17.50
C VAL A 36 13.01 18.43 -16.27
N TYR A 37 11.81 18.81 -15.86
CA TYR A 37 11.06 18.12 -14.81
C TYR A 37 9.60 17.91 -15.24
N THR A 38 8.95 16.98 -14.56
CA THR A 38 7.55 16.63 -14.80
C THR A 38 6.73 16.80 -13.53
N LEU A 39 5.46 17.20 -13.66
CA LEU A 39 4.50 17.15 -12.57
C LEU A 39 3.80 15.78 -12.54
N PRO A 40 3.46 15.23 -11.36
CA PRO A 40 2.84 13.92 -11.27
C PRO A 40 1.33 14.00 -11.60
N LYS A 41 0.78 12.88 -12.07
CA LYS A 41 -0.65 12.56 -12.01
C LYS A 41 -0.90 11.56 -10.87
N THR A 42 -2.04 11.66 -10.22
CA THR A 42 -2.41 10.77 -9.12
C THR A 42 -2.89 9.45 -9.69
N GLU A 43 -2.39 8.34 -9.17
CA GLU A 43 -2.91 7.01 -9.43
C GLU A 43 -3.14 6.30 -8.09
N PHE A 44 -4.24 5.56 -7.98
CA PHE A 44 -4.59 4.82 -6.78
C PHE A 44 -4.26 3.35 -6.97
N ILE A 45 -3.58 2.75 -6.00
CA ILE A 45 -3.36 1.30 -5.94
C ILE A 45 -4.31 0.74 -4.89
N LEU A 46 -5.35 0.06 -5.33
CA LEU A 46 -6.20 -0.73 -4.46
C LEU A 46 -5.49 -2.04 -4.14
N THR A 47 -5.35 -2.35 -2.86
CA THR A 47 -4.82 -3.62 -2.35
C THR A 47 -5.93 -4.38 -1.63
N LEU A 48 -6.33 -5.52 -2.19
CA LEU A 48 -7.29 -6.45 -1.59
C LEU A 48 -6.52 -7.61 -0.95
N LYS A 49 -6.71 -7.82 0.34
CA LYS A 49 -6.28 -9.04 1.02
C LYS A 49 -7.47 -9.95 1.23
N ALA A 50 -7.28 -11.22 0.88
CA ALA A 50 -8.28 -12.26 1.09
C ALA A 50 -7.61 -13.53 1.61
N ILE A 51 -8.34 -14.31 2.40
CA ILE A 51 -7.90 -15.62 2.87
C ILE A 51 -8.74 -16.69 2.18
N LYS A 52 -8.07 -17.62 1.50
CA LYS A 52 -8.64 -18.92 1.14
C LYS A 52 -8.53 -19.84 2.35
N THR A 53 -9.66 -20.33 2.81
CA THR A 53 -9.75 -21.38 3.82
C THR A 53 -10.11 -22.68 3.15
N THR A 54 -9.30 -23.71 3.40
CA THR A 54 -9.61 -25.10 3.05
C THR A 54 -9.77 -25.88 4.34
N TYR A 55 -10.96 -26.42 4.58
CA TYR A 55 -11.26 -27.30 5.69
C TYR A 55 -11.29 -28.75 5.22
N THR A 56 -10.51 -29.59 5.88
CA THR A 56 -10.49 -31.04 5.69
C THR A 56 -11.03 -31.70 6.95
N PRO A 57 -12.19 -32.39 6.89
CA PRO A 57 -12.76 -33.09 8.03
C PRO A 57 -11.80 -34.12 8.62
N GLY A 58 -11.91 -34.32 9.93
CA GLY A 58 -11.19 -35.39 10.61
C GLY A 58 -11.78 -36.76 10.22
N GLU A 59 -10.93 -37.78 10.21
CA GLU A 59 -11.32 -39.18 9.92
C GLU A 59 -12.46 -39.67 10.83
N PHE A 60 -12.51 -39.17 12.07
CA PHE A 60 -13.50 -39.51 13.09
C PHE A 60 -14.49 -38.37 13.39
N SER A 61 -14.63 -37.40 12.49
CA SER A 61 -15.54 -36.24 12.65
C SER A 61 -16.98 -36.62 13.02
N LYS A 62 -17.54 -37.68 12.42
CA LYS A 62 -18.86 -38.23 12.77
C LYS A 62 -19.00 -38.69 14.23
N TYR A 63 -17.90 -38.94 14.93
CA TYR A 63 -17.87 -39.38 16.32
C TYR A 63 -17.47 -38.28 17.32
N ALA A 64 -17.20 -37.06 16.83
CA ALA A 64 -16.68 -35.96 17.64
C ALA A 64 -17.62 -35.55 18.78
N ASP A 65 -18.93 -35.43 18.52
CA ASP A 65 -19.90 -35.16 19.58
C ASP A 65 -20.00 -36.35 20.55
N ARG A 66 -20.17 -37.56 20.02
CA ARG A 66 -20.38 -38.76 20.82
C ARG A 66 -19.30 -38.97 21.88
N TYR A 67 -18.03 -38.84 21.50
CA TYR A 67 -16.91 -39.15 22.38
C TYR A 67 -16.25 -37.91 22.99
N LEU A 68 -16.16 -36.79 22.26
CA LEU A 68 -15.47 -35.58 22.73
C LEU A 68 -16.41 -34.43 23.09
N ARG A 69 -17.73 -34.60 22.92
CA ARG A 69 -18.75 -33.54 23.14
C ARG A 69 -18.50 -32.29 22.29
N LEU A 70 -17.86 -32.48 21.14
CA LEU A 70 -17.58 -31.42 20.19
C LEU A 70 -18.74 -31.29 19.21
N ASN A 71 -19.53 -30.23 19.39
CA ASN A 71 -20.66 -29.90 18.51
C ASN A 71 -20.19 -29.07 17.31
N ASN A 72 -21.00 -29.04 16.24
CA ASN A 72 -20.77 -28.24 15.03
C ASN A 72 -19.48 -28.58 14.26
N ILE A 73 -19.05 -29.84 14.31
CA ILE A 73 -17.96 -30.33 13.46
C ILE A 73 -18.50 -30.64 12.07
N LEU A 74 -17.90 -30.01 11.06
CA LEU A 74 -18.20 -30.25 9.66
C LEU A 74 -17.72 -31.66 9.28
N GLN A 75 -18.59 -32.42 8.62
CA GLN A 75 -18.28 -33.77 8.15
C GLN A 75 -17.82 -33.80 6.69
N GLU A 76 -18.06 -32.70 5.96
CA GLU A 76 -17.71 -32.56 4.55
C GLU A 76 -16.61 -31.50 4.37
N PRO A 77 -15.74 -31.67 3.35
CA PRO A 77 -14.74 -30.66 3.03
C PRO A 77 -15.41 -29.37 2.59
N GLU A 78 -14.87 -28.26 3.08
CA GLU A 78 -15.35 -26.93 2.74
C GLU A 78 -14.18 -26.08 2.24
N GLU A 79 -14.40 -25.36 1.15
CA GLU A 79 -13.47 -24.34 0.68
C GLU A 79 -14.21 -23.03 0.52
N TYR A 80 -13.68 -21.97 1.14
CA TYR A 80 -14.23 -20.64 0.98
C TYR A 80 -13.18 -19.54 1.03
N TRP A 81 -13.54 -18.40 0.45
CA TRP A 81 -12.76 -17.19 0.41
C TRP A 81 -13.42 -16.10 1.25
N LYS A 82 -12.59 -15.34 1.97
CA LYS A 82 -13.04 -14.21 2.76
C LYS A 82 -12.11 -13.01 2.56
N ILE A 83 -12.71 -11.84 2.27
CA ILE A 83 -11.98 -10.56 2.28
C ILE A 83 -11.56 -10.24 3.71
N THR A 84 -10.29 -9.92 3.91
CA THR A 84 -9.73 -9.53 5.21
C THR A 84 -9.45 -8.05 5.30
N SER A 85 -8.90 -7.43 4.24
CA SER A 85 -8.74 -5.98 4.17
C SER A 85 -8.89 -5.46 2.74
N VAL A 86 -9.32 -4.21 2.63
CA VAL A 86 -9.30 -3.43 1.39
C VAL A 86 -8.65 -2.11 1.74
N ASP A 87 -7.52 -1.84 1.11
CA ASP A 87 -6.72 -0.65 1.37
C ASP A 87 -6.46 0.10 0.05
N ILE A 88 -6.35 1.42 0.09
CA ILE A 88 -6.00 2.24 -1.08
C ILE A 88 -4.78 3.08 -0.75
N GLN A 89 -3.83 3.12 -1.69
CA GLN A 89 -2.68 4.01 -1.62
C GLN A 89 -2.64 4.96 -2.81
N SER A 90 -2.29 6.22 -2.55
CA SER A 90 -2.10 7.23 -3.58
C SER A 90 -0.63 7.32 -3.97
N ILE A 91 -0.33 7.16 -5.26
CA ILE A 91 1.00 7.31 -5.83
C ILE A 91 1.02 8.40 -6.91
N GLY A 92 2.18 9.03 -7.10
CA GLY A 92 2.40 10.01 -8.15
C GLY A 92 3.16 9.38 -9.31
N VAL A 93 2.54 9.36 -10.48
CA VAL A 93 3.15 8.85 -11.73
C VAL A 93 3.49 10.05 -12.62
N PRO A 94 4.65 10.09 -13.30
CA PRO A 94 4.99 11.23 -14.18
C PRO A 94 3.92 11.46 -15.25
N ASP A 95 3.48 12.72 -15.40
CA ASP A 95 2.54 13.12 -16.44
C ASP A 95 3.28 13.76 -17.62
N SER A 96 3.44 13.03 -18.72
CA SER A 96 4.13 13.52 -19.92
C SER A 96 3.49 14.74 -20.57
N LYS A 97 2.23 15.08 -20.22
CA LYS A 97 1.57 16.31 -20.66
C LYS A 97 2.01 17.54 -19.85
N CYS A 98 2.52 17.33 -18.64
CA CYS A 98 2.94 18.36 -17.70
C CYS A 98 4.46 18.35 -17.51
N THR A 99 5.20 18.42 -18.61
CA THR A 99 6.67 18.51 -18.62
C THR A 99 7.13 19.94 -18.87
N TYR A 100 8.08 20.40 -18.06
CA TYR A 100 8.58 21.77 -18.03
C TYR A 100 10.11 21.79 -18.07
N PHE A 101 10.66 22.86 -18.62
CA PHE A 101 12.09 23.11 -18.69
C PHE A 101 12.43 24.37 -17.89
N VAL A 102 13.29 24.24 -16.88
CA VAL A 102 13.85 25.37 -16.12
C VAL A 102 15.18 25.75 -16.74
N LYS A 103 15.25 26.96 -17.31
CA LYS A 103 16.49 27.50 -17.86
C LYS A 103 17.42 27.98 -16.75
N MET A 104 18.65 27.51 -16.77
CA MET A 104 19.75 27.94 -15.89
C MET A 104 20.52 29.06 -16.60
N LYS A 105 20.58 30.26 -16.01
CA LYS A 105 21.35 31.39 -16.59
C LYS A 105 22.79 31.40 -16.01
N ASP A 106 23.79 31.61 -16.87
CA ASP A 106 25.23 31.55 -16.55
C ASP A 106 25.72 32.55 -15.47
N LYS A 107 24.92 33.56 -15.12
CA LYS A 107 25.26 34.61 -14.13
C LYS A 107 24.34 34.61 -12.91
N THR A 108 23.60 33.51 -12.72
CA THR A 108 22.71 33.34 -11.57
C THR A 108 23.11 32.15 -10.71
N VAL A 109 22.84 32.21 -9.40
CA VAL A 109 22.96 31.02 -8.53
C VAL A 109 21.94 30.03 -9.08
N ALA A 110 22.43 29.01 -9.79
CA ALA A 110 21.60 27.98 -10.39
C ALA A 110 20.72 27.35 -9.31
N PRO A 111 19.39 27.33 -9.44
CA PRO A 111 18.54 26.67 -8.46
C PRO A 111 18.92 25.20 -8.37
N LEU A 112 19.16 24.70 -7.16
CA LEU A 112 19.42 23.28 -6.95
C LEU A 112 18.09 22.54 -7.05
N ILE A 113 17.82 21.91 -8.19
CA ILE A 113 16.60 21.15 -8.42
C ILE A 113 16.85 19.67 -8.12
N GLU A 114 16.03 19.11 -7.23
CA GLU A 114 16.00 17.68 -6.96
C GLU A 114 14.79 17.05 -7.64
N LEU A 115 15.01 15.95 -8.36
CA LEU A 115 13.98 15.16 -9.02
C LEU A 115 13.91 13.75 -8.41
N THR A 116 12.76 13.10 -8.51
CA THR A 116 12.65 11.65 -8.31
C THR A 116 13.36 10.89 -9.43
N LYS A 117 13.59 9.58 -9.24
CA LYS A 117 14.16 8.69 -10.29
C LYS A 117 13.38 8.74 -11.60
N ASP A 118 12.07 8.98 -11.54
CA ASP A 118 11.18 9.05 -12.70
C ASP A 118 11.00 10.48 -13.25
N GLY A 119 11.78 11.45 -12.75
CA GLY A 119 11.80 12.83 -13.27
C GLY A 119 10.72 13.76 -12.72
N ILE A 120 10.06 13.40 -11.60
CA ILE A 120 9.10 14.28 -10.91
C ILE A 120 9.86 15.28 -10.04
N ILE A 121 9.44 16.55 -10.05
CA ILE A 121 10.04 17.57 -9.17
C ILE A 121 9.80 17.27 -7.69
N LYS A 122 10.87 17.32 -6.88
CA LYS A 122 10.85 17.01 -5.45
C LYS A 122 11.21 18.23 -4.61
N SER A 123 12.24 18.97 -4.98
CA SER A 123 12.63 20.18 -4.25
C SER A 123 13.40 21.19 -5.11
N ILE A 124 13.42 22.45 -4.67
CA ILE A 124 14.28 23.52 -5.19
C ILE A 124 15.04 24.16 -4.03
N ASN A 125 16.35 24.34 -4.19
CA ASN A 125 17.27 24.97 -3.25
C ASN A 125 17.34 24.32 -1.86
N VAL A 126 16.85 23.09 -1.72
CA VAL A 126 17.05 22.30 -0.50
C VAL A 126 18.43 21.65 -0.59
N PRO A 127 19.31 21.79 0.43
CA PRO A 127 20.59 21.12 0.45
C PRO A 127 20.40 19.62 0.26
N TYR A 128 21.06 19.06 -0.76
CA TYR A 128 20.97 17.63 -1.04
C TYR A 128 21.62 16.84 0.10
N ASP A 129 20.80 16.31 0.99
CA ASP A 129 21.26 15.37 2.01
C ASP A 129 21.43 14.02 1.31
N ARG A 130 22.66 13.46 1.29
CA ARG A 130 22.93 12.10 0.80
C ARG A 130 22.36 11.07 1.79
N LYS A 131 21.08 11.15 2.11
CA LYS A 131 20.38 10.01 2.68
C LYS A 131 20.08 9.11 1.50
N LYS A 132 20.63 7.88 1.53
CA LYS A 132 20.13 6.77 0.71
C LYS A 132 18.61 6.91 0.74
N GLU A 133 18.00 7.12 -0.41
CA GLU A 133 16.60 6.80 -0.55
C GLU A 133 16.52 5.34 -0.15
N GLU A 134 16.10 5.10 1.10
CA GLU A 134 15.55 3.83 1.49
C GLU A 134 14.35 3.70 0.58
N THR A 135 14.60 3.12 -0.59
CA THR A 135 13.64 2.35 -1.33
C THR A 135 13.02 1.49 -0.25
N LYS A 136 11.88 1.95 0.30
CA LYS A 136 10.85 1.05 0.77
C LYS A 136 10.44 0.31 -0.48
N ASN A 137 11.31 -0.63 -0.88
CA ASN A 137 10.89 -1.82 -1.55
C ASN A 137 9.75 -2.26 -0.66
N VAL A 138 8.53 -2.04 -1.13
CA VAL A 138 7.38 -2.78 -0.67
C VAL A 138 7.87 -4.20 -0.87
N ALA A 139 8.38 -4.79 0.21
CA ALA A 139 8.72 -6.18 0.22
C ALA A 139 7.40 -6.80 -0.20
N ILE A 140 7.39 -7.37 -1.40
CA ILE A 140 6.41 -8.38 -1.75
C ILE A 140 6.76 -9.45 -0.74
N THR A 141 6.16 -9.35 0.45
CA THR A 141 6.28 -10.35 1.47
C THR A 141 5.74 -11.58 0.76
N PRO A 142 6.57 -12.60 0.47
CA PRO A 142 6.02 -13.84 0.00
C PRO A 142 4.95 -14.22 1.03
N PRO A 143 3.78 -14.74 0.60
CA PRO A 143 2.74 -15.14 1.53
C PRO A 143 3.45 -15.96 2.60
N THR A 144 3.48 -15.42 3.82
CA THR A 144 4.18 -16.06 4.92
C THR A 144 3.33 -17.27 5.21
N ASN A 145 3.69 -18.36 4.54
CA ASN A 145 3.07 -19.64 4.71
C ASN A 145 3.53 -20.06 6.10
N LEU A 146 2.77 -19.65 7.12
CA LEU A 146 2.86 -20.17 8.47
C LEU A 146 2.37 -21.62 8.43
N GLN A 147 3.02 -22.46 7.62
CA GLN A 147 2.89 -23.90 7.72
C GLN A 147 3.64 -24.26 8.98
N LYS A 148 2.93 -24.19 10.11
CA LYS A 148 3.29 -25.01 11.26
C LYS A 148 3.50 -26.42 10.72
N LYS A 149 4.65 -27.02 11.01
CA LYS A 149 5.00 -28.39 10.64
C LYS A 149 3.77 -29.27 10.92
N LYS A 150 3.19 -29.85 9.87
CA LYS A 150 2.00 -30.69 9.98
C LYS A 150 2.42 -32.00 10.66
N ILE A 151 2.13 -32.11 11.95
CA ILE A 151 2.37 -33.32 12.72
C ILE A 151 1.33 -34.34 12.29
N ASP A 152 1.77 -35.56 11.98
CA ASP A 152 0.87 -36.65 11.65
C ASP A 152 0.23 -37.19 12.95
N PRO A 153 -1.10 -37.08 13.13
CA PRO A 153 -1.75 -37.62 14.32
C PRO A 153 -1.51 -39.12 14.51
N ARG A 154 -1.25 -39.85 13.43
CA ARG A 154 -1.03 -41.30 13.48
C ARG A 154 0.26 -41.69 14.22
N SER A 155 1.23 -40.77 14.35
CA SER A 155 2.46 -41.06 15.09
C SER A 155 2.26 -41.22 16.60
N PHE A 156 1.10 -40.80 17.13
CA PHE A 156 0.78 -40.89 18.56
C PHE A 156 -0.18 -42.04 18.88
N LEU A 157 -0.55 -42.85 17.88
CA LEU A 157 -1.45 -43.98 18.11
C LEU A 157 -0.70 -45.15 18.73
N THR A 158 -1.32 -45.78 19.72
CA THR A 158 -0.81 -47.00 20.34
C THR A 158 -1.03 -48.21 19.43
N GLU A 159 -0.29 -49.29 19.66
CA GLU A 159 -0.42 -50.54 18.92
C GLU A 159 -1.86 -51.10 18.97
N GLU A 160 -2.52 -51.03 20.12
CA GLU A 160 -3.92 -51.45 20.28
C GLU A 160 -4.86 -50.69 19.33
N ILE A 161 -4.65 -49.37 19.18
CA ILE A 161 -5.45 -48.54 18.28
C ILE A 161 -5.20 -48.95 16.82
N LEU A 162 -3.94 -49.19 16.45
CA LEU A 162 -3.56 -49.56 15.08
C LEU A 162 -4.05 -50.96 14.68
N MET A 163 -4.15 -51.90 15.64
CA MET A 163 -4.61 -53.27 15.40
C MET A 163 -6.15 -53.39 15.29
N THR A 164 -6.89 -52.35 15.67
CA THR A 164 -8.36 -52.36 15.69
C THR A 164 -8.94 -52.20 14.27
N GLY A 165 -9.70 -53.18 13.78
CA GLY A 165 -10.31 -53.14 12.44
C GLY A 165 -11.61 -52.31 12.31
N SER A 166 -12.18 -51.83 13.43
CA SER A 166 -13.44 -51.07 13.44
C SER A 166 -13.20 -49.58 13.65
N THR A 167 -13.68 -48.75 12.71
CA THR A 167 -13.56 -47.28 12.80
C THR A 167 -14.21 -46.68 14.06
N ALA A 168 -15.34 -47.23 14.51
CA ALA A 168 -16.00 -46.78 15.72
C ALA A 168 -15.19 -47.12 16.97
N LYS A 169 -14.59 -48.31 17.01
CA LYS A 169 -13.75 -48.73 18.15
C LYS A 169 -12.44 -47.96 18.18
N MET A 170 -11.83 -47.70 17.02
CA MET A 170 -10.67 -46.84 16.88
C MET A 170 -10.95 -45.43 17.41
N ALA A 171 -12.07 -44.82 17.01
CA ALA A 171 -12.48 -43.52 17.53
C ALA A 171 -12.71 -43.53 19.05
N GLU A 172 -13.31 -44.58 19.61
CA GLU A 172 -13.47 -44.71 21.07
C GLU A 172 -12.12 -44.72 21.80
N LEU A 173 -11.15 -45.52 21.32
CA LEU A 173 -9.84 -45.64 21.94
C LEU A 173 -9.03 -44.33 21.82
N ILE A 174 -9.06 -43.66 20.67
CA ILE A 174 -8.37 -42.38 20.49
C ILE A 174 -8.99 -41.31 21.40
N ALA A 175 -10.32 -41.26 21.52
CA ALA A 175 -10.96 -40.32 22.42
C ALA A 175 -10.59 -40.58 23.89
N ARG A 176 -10.50 -41.85 24.30
CA ARG A 176 -10.00 -42.23 25.62
C ARG A 176 -8.58 -41.71 25.85
N GLU A 177 -7.71 -41.87 24.86
CA GLU A 177 -6.34 -41.36 24.96
C GLU A 177 -6.27 -39.83 25.09
N ILE A 178 -7.12 -39.10 24.36
CA ILE A 178 -7.25 -37.64 24.53
C ILE A 178 -7.64 -37.29 25.98
N TYR A 179 -8.57 -38.01 26.59
CA TYR A 179 -8.93 -37.78 27.99
C TYR A 179 -7.80 -38.14 28.97
N ASN A 180 -7.07 -39.23 28.72
CA ASN A 180 -5.89 -39.60 29.52
C ASN A 180 -4.82 -38.50 29.48
N ILE A 181 -4.55 -37.92 28.30
CA ILE A 181 -3.61 -36.80 28.12
C ILE A 181 -4.09 -35.57 28.90
N ARG A 182 -5.38 -35.23 28.83
CA ARG A 182 -5.98 -34.12 29.60
C ARG A 182 -5.86 -34.32 31.10
N GLU A 183 -6.11 -35.53 31.58
CA GLU A 183 -5.96 -35.89 32.99
C GLU A 183 -4.50 -35.76 33.44
N SER A 184 -3.56 -36.30 32.65
CA SER A 184 -2.12 -36.20 32.91
C SER A 184 -1.66 -34.74 32.97
N LYS A 185 -2.11 -33.90 32.01
CA LYS A 185 -1.83 -32.46 31.99
C LYS A 185 -2.39 -31.76 33.23
N ASN A 186 -3.62 -32.08 33.64
CA ASN A 186 -4.23 -31.52 34.84
C ASN A 186 -3.50 -31.94 36.11
N ALA A 187 -3.06 -33.20 36.22
CA ALA A 187 -2.28 -33.69 37.34
C ALA A 187 -0.94 -32.96 37.48
N LEU A 188 -0.24 -32.73 36.35
CA LEU A 188 1.01 -31.97 36.32
C LEU A 188 0.83 -30.51 36.74
N LEU A 189 -0.22 -29.86 36.24
CA LEU A 189 -0.51 -28.46 36.60
C LEU A 189 -0.89 -28.32 38.09
N ARG A 190 -1.52 -29.33 38.69
CA ARG A 190 -1.91 -29.36 40.10
C ARG A 190 -0.80 -29.85 41.04
N GLY A 191 0.35 -30.30 40.51
CA GLY A 191 1.43 -30.88 41.30
C GLY A 191 1.10 -32.24 41.92
N GLN A 192 0.15 -32.99 41.33
CA GLN A 192 -0.33 -34.29 41.81
C GLN A 192 0.26 -35.47 41.04
N ALA A 193 1.15 -35.21 40.08
CA ALA A 193 1.80 -36.27 39.30
C ALA A 193 2.91 -36.95 40.11
N ASP A 194 3.02 -38.28 40.01
CA ASP A 194 4.03 -39.07 40.73
C ASP A 194 5.48 -38.64 40.42
N ASN A 195 5.72 -38.19 39.19
CA ASN A 195 7.04 -37.76 38.70
C ASN A 195 7.02 -36.27 38.30
N MET A 196 6.92 -35.39 39.29
CA MET A 196 6.97 -33.94 39.04
C MET A 196 8.37 -33.48 38.60
N PRO A 197 8.49 -32.72 37.49
CA PRO A 197 9.73 -32.05 37.12
C PRO A 197 10.16 -31.07 38.22
N LYS A 198 11.46 -31.02 38.52
CA LYS A 198 12.02 -30.11 39.53
C LYS A 198 12.31 -28.71 38.99
N ASP A 199 12.26 -28.55 37.67
CA ASP A 199 12.55 -27.32 36.93
C ASP A 199 11.35 -26.91 36.05
N GLY A 200 11.12 -25.60 35.97
CA GLY A 200 10.05 -25.00 35.19
C GLY A 200 10.22 -25.16 33.68
N GLU A 201 11.45 -25.22 33.16
CA GLU A 201 11.67 -25.43 31.72
C GLU A 201 11.29 -26.85 31.30
N GLN A 202 11.64 -27.86 32.11
CA GLN A 202 11.26 -29.25 31.87
C GLN A 202 9.75 -29.45 31.97
N LEU A 203 9.10 -28.81 32.95
CA LEU A 203 7.64 -28.83 33.07
C LEU A 203 6.98 -28.24 31.82
N LYS A 204 7.49 -27.10 31.34
CA LYS A 204 6.99 -26.46 30.12
C LYS A 204 7.14 -27.37 28.90
N LEU A 205 8.31 -27.98 28.70
CA LEU A 205 8.53 -28.90 27.59
C LEU A 205 7.58 -30.11 27.64
N MET A 206 7.35 -30.67 28.83
CA MET A 206 6.44 -31.81 28.99
C MET A 206 4.99 -31.42 28.70
N LEU A 207 4.55 -30.25 29.17
CA LEU A 207 3.23 -29.69 28.85
C LEU A 207 3.09 -29.41 27.36
N ASP A 208 4.12 -28.86 26.71
CA ASP A 208 4.12 -28.58 25.27
C ASP A 208 3.99 -29.88 24.46
N ASN A 209 4.71 -30.94 24.85
CA ASN A 209 4.57 -32.27 24.22
C ASN A 209 3.16 -32.86 24.40
N LEU A 210 2.59 -32.79 25.61
CA LEU A 210 1.22 -33.27 25.86
C LEU A 210 0.18 -32.45 25.07
N ASN A 211 0.39 -31.13 24.97
CA ASN A 211 -0.45 -30.26 24.14
C ASN A 211 -0.34 -30.64 22.66
N GLU A 212 0.85 -30.93 22.17
CA GLU A 212 1.09 -31.35 20.78
C GLU A 212 0.35 -32.66 20.47
N GLN A 213 0.46 -33.64 21.36
CA GLN A 213 -0.25 -34.93 21.26
C GLN A 213 -1.77 -34.75 21.31
N GLU A 214 -2.28 -34.02 22.33
CA GLU A 214 -3.71 -33.74 22.48
C GLU A 214 -4.27 -33.08 21.21
N ASN A 215 -3.59 -32.05 20.71
CA ASN A 215 -4.01 -31.34 19.51
C ASN A 215 -3.99 -32.24 18.28
N ALA A 216 -2.92 -33.00 18.07
CA ALA A 216 -2.80 -33.90 16.93
C ALA A 216 -3.93 -34.95 16.92
N LEU A 217 -4.15 -35.66 18.02
CA LEU A 217 -5.24 -36.63 18.12
C LEU A 217 -6.62 -35.96 17.99
N THR A 218 -6.81 -34.78 18.56
CA THR A 218 -8.06 -34.02 18.44
C THR A 218 -8.35 -33.60 17.00
N THR A 219 -7.33 -33.34 16.16
CA THR A 219 -7.53 -33.06 14.72
C THR A 219 -8.12 -34.25 13.96
N MET A 220 -7.93 -35.49 14.43
CA MET A 220 -8.58 -36.65 13.83
C MET A 220 -10.11 -36.62 14.00
N PHE A 221 -10.63 -35.87 14.99
CA PHE A 221 -12.06 -35.61 15.16
C PHE A 221 -12.49 -34.27 14.56
N THR A 222 -11.74 -33.21 14.82
CA THR A 222 -12.13 -31.84 14.45
C THR A 222 -11.77 -31.46 13.02
N GLY A 223 -10.86 -32.20 12.38
CA GLY A 223 -10.29 -31.86 11.08
C GLY A 223 -9.17 -30.83 11.17
N THR A 224 -8.72 -30.38 10.00
CA THR A 224 -7.69 -29.37 9.86
C THR A 224 -8.17 -28.23 8.98
N GLN A 225 -7.77 -27.00 9.30
CA GLN A 225 -8.03 -25.82 8.48
C GLN A 225 -6.71 -25.25 7.95
N GLU A 226 -6.56 -25.22 6.64
CA GLU A 226 -5.44 -24.56 5.97
C GLU A 226 -5.90 -23.17 5.50
N ARG A 227 -5.09 -22.15 5.79
CA ARG A 227 -5.38 -20.76 5.42
C ARG A 227 -4.27 -20.23 4.53
N HIS A 228 -4.64 -19.75 3.36
CA HIS A 228 -3.72 -19.11 2.43
C HIS A 228 -4.12 -17.65 2.26
N GLU A 229 -3.20 -16.75 2.58
CA GLU A 229 -3.36 -15.32 2.34
C GLU A 229 -3.00 -14.98 0.90
N ASN A 230 -3.91 -14.29 0.23
CA ASN A 230 -3.78 -13.80 -1.13
C ASN A 230 -3.89 -12.28 -1.12
N THR A 231 -2.98 -11.63 -1.83
CA THR A 231 -3.00 -10.18 -2.04
C THR A 231 -3.19 -9.90 -3.51
N TYR A 232 -4.15 -9.04 -3.83
CA TYR A 232 -4.44 -8.59 -5.18
C TYR A 232 -4.27 -7.07 -5.25
N THR A 233 -3.72 -6.58 -6.36
CA THR A 233 -3.52 -5.16 -6.58
C THR A 233 -4.22 -4.71 -7.87
N LEU A 234 -4.93 -3.59 -7.80
CA LEU A 234 -5.62 -3.00 -8.95
C LEU A 234 -5.28 -1.50 -9.05
N PRO A 235 -4.66 -1.04 -10.14
CA PRO A 235 -4.45 0.38 -10.39
C PRO A 235 -5.74 1.07 -10.84
N ILE A 236 -5.98 2.28 -10.34
CA ILE A 236 -7.16 3.11 -10.63
C ILE A 236 -6.68 4.52 -10.96
N VAL A 237 -7.03 5.02 -12.15
CA VAL A 237 -6.69 6.37 -12.59
C VAL A 237 -7.91 7.30 -12.43
N PRO A 238 -7.85 8.32 -11.56
CA PRO A 238 -8.97 9.23 -11.27
C PRO A 238 -9.10 10.35 -12.32
N ASP A 239 -9.30 10.00 -13.59
CA ASP A 239 -9.45 10.99 -14.68
C ASP A 239 -10.83 11.66 -14.70
N LYS A 240 -11.85 11.00 -14.14
CA LYS A 240 -13.23 11.47 -14.06
C LYS A 240 -13.87 10.99 -12.75
N GLU A 241 -14.97 11.63 -12.37
CA GLU A 241 -15.80 11.09 -11.28
C GLU A 241 -16.36 9.72 -11.67
N LEU A 242 -16.28 8.77 -10.75
CA LEU A 242 -16.80 7.42 -10.90
C LEU A 242 -17.95 7.24 -9.93
N LYS A 243 -19.06 6.68 -10.39
CA LYS A 243 -20.25 6.46 -9.56
C LYS A 243 -20.66 5.00 -9.65
N ASN A 244 -20.44 4.26 -8.56
CA ASN A 244 -20.75 2.85 -8.42
C ASN A 244 -20.26 2.01 -9.60
N GLU A 245 -19.01 2.20 -10.00
CA GLU A 245 -18.40 1.39 -11.06
C GLU A 245 -17.93 0.05 -10.50
N ILE A 246 -18.18 -1.04 -11.20
CA ILE A 246 -17.75 -2.37 -10.76
C ILE A 246 -16.28 -2.53 -11.09
N ILE A 247 -15.43 -2.60 -10.07
CA ILE A 247 -13.98 -2.74 -10.22
C ILE A 247 -13.54 -4.20 -10.23
N PHE A 248 -14.22 -5.05 -9.47
CA PHE A 248 -14.05 -6.50 -9.48
C PHE A 248 -15.29 -7.16 -8.86
N ARG A 249 -15.34 -8.49 -8.90
CA ARG A 249 -16.35 -9.28 -8.20
C ARG A 249 -15.67 -10.22 -7.23
N PHE A 250 -16.33 -10.52 -6.11
CA PHE A 250 -15.82 -11.43 -5.11
C PHE A 250 -16.74 -12.64 -4.95
N SER A 251 -16.19 -13.82 -5.15
CA SER A 251 -16.88 -15.09 -4.99
C SER A 251 -16.41 -15.77 -3.73
N LYS A 252 -17.34 -16.27 -2.91
CA LYS A 252 -16.98 -17.12 -1.76
C LYS A 252 -16.26 -18.40 -2.19
N LYS A 253 -16.41 -18.86 -3.45
CA LYS A 253 -15.77 -20.09 -3.95
C LYS A 253 -14.48 -19.81 -4.73
N LEU A 254 -14.43 -18.73 -5.50
CA LEU A 254 -13.32 -18.43 -6.43
C LEU A 254 -12.41 -17.29 -5.96
N GLY A 255 -12.77 -16.58 -4.90
CA GLY A 255 -12.05 -15.37 -4.47
C GLY A 255 -12.34 -14.18 -5.37
N MET A 256 -11.32 -13.36 -5.64
CA MET A 256 -11.45 -12.22 -6.54
C MET A 256 -11.53 -12.68 -8.00
N VAL A 257 -12.55 -12.23 -8.71
CA VAL A 257 -12.73 -12.45 -10.15
C VAL A 257 -12.91 -11.10 -10.86
N ALA A 258 -12.69 -11.09 -12.17
CA ALA A 258 -12.83 -9.90 -13.00
C ALA A 258 -14.25 -9.30 -12.94
N ALA A 259 -14.37 -8.00 -13.25
CA ALA A 259 -15.63 -7.26 -13.14
C ALA A 259 -16.76 -7.80 -14.04
N ASP A 260 -16.40 -8.38 -15.18
CA ASP A 260 -17.28 -9.00 -16.17
C ASP A 260 -17.70 -10.44 -15.79
N ASN A 261 -16.98 -11.10 -14.89
CA ASN A 261 -17.27 -12.47 -14.48
C ASN A 261 -18.41 -12.53 -13.45
N LEU A 262 -19.59 -12.99 -13.88
CA LEU A 262 -20.80 -13.07 -13.05
C LEU A 262 -20.75 -14.08 -11.88
N ALA A 263 -19.66 -14.83 -11.71
CA ALA A 263 -19.52 -15.85 -10.66
C ALA A 263 -19.27 -15.30 -9.23
N GLY A 264 -19.46 -13.98 -9.02
CA GLY A 264 -19.25 -13.32 -7.73
C GLY A 264 -20.08 -12.04 -7.54
N GLU A 265 -20.13 -11.59 -6.30
CA GLU A 265 -20.82 -10.36 -5.88
C GLU A 265 -20.01 -9.13 -6.30
N PRO A 266 -20.64 -8.10 -6.91
CA PRO A 266 -19.93 -6.91 -7.38
C PRO A 266 -19.38 -6.08 -6.23
N VAL A 267 -18.13 -5.63 -6.39
CA VAL A 267 -17.52 -4.61 -5.55
C VAL A 267 -17.47 -3.32 -6.35
N TYR A 268 -18.10 -2.30 -5.79
CA TYR A 268 -18.28 -1.00 -6.42
C TYR A 268 -17.27 0.01 -5.90
N LEU A 269 -16.75 0.83 -6.81
CA LEU A 269 -15.95 2.02 -6.53
C LEU A 269 -16.77 3.26 -6.86
N SER A 270 -16.81 4.19 -5.90
CA SER A 270 -17.26 5.56 -6.13
C SER A 270 -16.12 6.52 -5.82
N LEU A 271 -15.86 7.43 -6.77
CA LEU A 271 -14.85 8.46 -6.67
C LEU A 271 -15.50 9.81 -6.97
N LYS A 272 -15.60 10.65 -5.96
CA LYS A 272 -16.33 11.92 -6.01
C LYS A 272 -15.38 13.09 -5.79
N ASN A 273 -15.39 14.08 -6.68
CA ASN A 273 -14.64 15.32 -6.46
C ASN A 273 -15.35 16.18 -5.41
N LEU A 274 -14.63 16.59 -4.37
CA LEU A 274 -15.14 17.46 -3.32
C LEU A 274 -15.09 18.94 -3.70
N LYS A 275 -14.60 19.27 -4.91
CA LYS A 275 -14.51 20.63 -5.47
C LYS A 275 -13.82 21.60 -4.51
N SER A 276 -12.77 21.14 -3.86
CA SER A 276 -12.02 21.91 -2.86
C SER A 276 -11.22 23.08 -3.46
N VAL A 277 -11.01 23.08 -4.78
CA VAL A 277 -10.28 24.11 -5.51
C VAL A 277 -11.24 24.80 -6.47
N LYS A 278 -11.25 26.13 -6.46
CA LYS A 278 -11.98 26.93 -7.47
C LYS A 278 -11.15 26.93 -8.74
N ILE A 279 -11.62 26.22 -9.77
CA ILE A 279 -11.03 26.26 -11.09
C ILE A 279 -11.43 27.60 -11.73
N PRO A 280 -10.49 28.49 -12.09
CA PRO A 280 -10.81 29.72 -12.81
C PRO A 280 -11.52 29.39 -14.14
N ALA A 281 -12.50 30.20 -14.54
CA ALA A 281 -13.12 30.06 -15.85
C ALA A 281 -12.06 30.26 -16.95
N GLU A 282 -12.19 29.51 -18.05
CA GLU A 282 -11.23 29.37 -19.16
C GLU A 282 -11.10 30.63 -20.05
N ASP A 283 -11.30 31.82 -19.46
CA ASP A 283 -11.17 33.12 -20.11
C ASP A 283 -10.08 33.93 -19.39
N GLU A 284 -8.82 33.64 -19.70
CA GLU A 284 -7.79 34.66 -19.75
C GLU A 284 -6.69 34.17 -20.68
N LYS A 285 -6.42 34.96 -21.73
CA LYS A 285 -5.31 34.83 -22.68
C LYS A 285 -4.12 34.12 -22.00
N LYS A 286 -3.57 33.07 -22.63
CA LYS A 286 -2.28 32.47 -22.28
C LYS A 286 -1.24 33.58 -22.11
N LYS A 287 -1.14 34.16 -20.91
CA LYS A 287 0.04 34.89 -20.49
C LYS A 287 1.17 33.88 -20.64
N GLU A 288 2.29 34.31 -21.17
CA GLU A 288 3.53 33.55 -21.02
C GLU A 288 3.77 33.47 -19.51
N LEU A 289 3.28 32.39 -18.90
CA LEU A 289 3.35 32.17 -17.46
C LEU A 289 4.77 31.73 -17.16
N GLU A 290 5.65 32.72 -16.99
CA GLU A 290 7.01 32.51 -16.52
C GLU A 290 6.97 32.09 -15.04
N GLY A 291 7.56 30.94 -14.70
CA GLY A 291 7.64 30.48 -13.31
C GLY A 291 7.72 28.97 -13.16
N VAL A 292 8.10 28.49 -11.98
CA VAL A 292 8.14 27.04 -11.71
C VAL A 292 6.71 26.56 -11.50
N ALA A 293 6.22 25.71 -12.40
CA ALA A 293 4.90 25.11 -12.33
C ALA A 293 4.81 24.11 -11.17
N TYR A 294 3.67 24.12 -10.49
CA TYR A 294 3.30 23.16 -9.46
C TYR A 294 1.80 22.89 -9.51
N LYS A 295 1.36 21.77 -8.93
CA LYS A 295 -0.07 21.42 -8.89
C LYS A 295 -0.68 21.85 -7.56
N VAL A 296 -1.85 22.46 -7.58
CA VAL A 296 -2.70 22.60 -6.38
C VAL A 296 -3.71 21.46 -6.43
N PRO A 297 -3.52 20.34 -5.70
CA PRO A 297 -4.40 19.18 -5.81
C PRO A 297 -5.80 19.49 -5.28
N GLY A 298 -6.81 18.95 -5.97
CA GLY A 298 -8.18 18.87 -5.44
C GLY A 298 -8.29 17.79 -4.37
N LYS A 299 -9.44 17.68 -3.73
CA LYS A 299 -9.78 16.57 -2.83
C LYS A 299 -10.84 15.68 -3.47
N ALA A 300 -10.69 14.37 -3.35
CA ALA A 300 -11.69 13.39 -3.76
C ALA A 300 -12.02 12.46 -2.59
N GLU A 301 -13.30 12.08 -2.47
CA GLU A 301 -13.74 11.01 -1.59
C GLU A 301 -13.79 9.71 -2.39
N ILE A 302 -13.16 8.65 -1.86
CA ILE A 302 -13.22 7.31 -2.43
C ILE A 302 -13.99 6.42 -1.47
N ILE A 303 -14.97 5.71 -2.02
CA ILE A 303 -15.79 4.73 -1.30
C ILE A 303 -15.77 3.42 -2.06
N ILE A 304 -15.39 2.34 -1.39
CA ILE A 304 -15.52 0.98 -1.91
C ILE A 304 -16.63 0.28 -1.12
N THR A 305 -17.61 -0.25 -1.84
CA THR A 305 -18.75 -0.93 -1.24
C THR A 305 -18.97 -2.31 -1.85
N LYS A 306 -19.40 -3.25 -1.02
CA LYS A 306 -19.88 -4.57 -1.45
C LYS A 306 -21.26 -4.78 -0.86
N ASP A 307 -22.26 -4.97 -1.73
CA ASP A 307 -23.68 -4.97 -1.36
C ASP A 307 -24.11 -3.71 -0.60
N LYS A 308 -24.28 -3.79 0.73
CA LYS A 308 -24.62 -2.67 1.61
C LYS A 308 -23.46 -2.26 2.53
N ASP A 309 -22.38 -3.03 2.55
CA ASP A 309 -21.26 -2.83 3.44
C ASP A 309 -20.22 -1.91 2.80
N VAL A 310 -19.80 -0.89 3.55
CA VAL A 310 -18.68 -0.03 3.16
C VAL A 310 -17.39 -0.73 3.58
N LEU A 311 -16.62 -1.19 2.59
CA LEU A 311 -15.34 -1.86 2.82
C LEU A 311 -14.21 -0.86 3.06
N PHE A 312 -14.28 0.30 2.40
CA PHE A 312 -13.27 1.34 2.52
C PHE A 312 -13.90 2.71 2.25
N LYS A 313 -13.49 3.73 3.01
CA LYS A 313 -13.91 5.12 2.81
C LYS A 313 -12.85 6.09 3.32
N GLU A 314 -12.28 6.88 2.43
CA GLU A 314 -11.27 7.90 2.79
C GLU A 314 -11.23 9.04 1.75
N GLU A 315 -10.69 10.19 2.16
CA GLU A 315 -10.43 11.33 1.29
C GLU A 315 -8.96 11.41 0.88
N PHE A 316 -8.70 11.65 -0.40
CA PHE A 316 -7.35 11.79 -0.93
C PHE A 316 -7.16 13.10 -1.70
N PRO A 317 -5.94 13.68 -1.66
CA PRO A 317 -5.57 14.73 -2.60
C PRO A 317 -5.38 14.14 -4.01
N VAL A 318 -6.10 14.69 -5.00
CA VAL A 318 -6.09 14.24 -6.40
C VAL A 318 -5.67 15.38 -7.30
N THR A 319 -4.59 15.16 -8.03
CA THR A 319 -4.01 16.18 -8.92
C THR A 319 -4.89 16.53 -10.11
N GLN A 320 -5.58 15.53 -10.68
CA GLN A 320 -6.48 15.70 -11.82
C GLN A 320 -7.70 16.59 -11.50
N PHE A 321 -8.07 16.70 -10.22
CA PHE A 321 -9.15 17.57 -9.76
C PHE A 321 -8.67 18.94 -9.27
N GLY A 322 -7.38 19.21 -9.45
CA GLY A 322 -6.71 20.44 -9.08
C GLY A 322 -6.51 21.39 -10.25
N ILE A 323 -5.61 22.36 -10.03
CA ILE A 323 -5.13 23.30 -11.06
C ILE A 323 -3.61 23.32 -11.08
N ILE A 324 -3.03 23.92 -12.12
CA ILE A 324 -1.60 24.20 -12.22
C ILE A 324 -1.39 25.68 -11.92
N GLU A 325 -0.45 25.96 -11.02
CA GLU A 325 -0.05 27.31 -10.61
C GLU A 325 1.45 27.49 -10.81
N TYR A 326 1.92 28.74 -10.81
CA TYR A 326 3.31 29.07 -11.12
C TYR A 326 3.95 29.89 -10.01
N LEU A 327 5.07 29.39 -9.48
CA LEU A 327 5.91 30.17 -8.57
C LEU A 327 6.65 31.24 -9.35
N ALA A 328 6.53 32.49 -8.91
CA ALA A 328 7.16 33.62 -9.55
C ALA A 328 8.69 33.42 -9.66
N PRO A 329 9.28 33.62 -10.86
CA PRO A 329 10.72 33.52 -11.07
C PRO A 329 11.58 34.36 -10.12
N THR A 330 11.04 35.48 -9.63
CA THR A 330 11.72 36.37 -8.66
C THR A 330 12.04 35.69 -7.34
N LEU A 331 11.35 34.60 -7.00
CA LEU A 331 11.64 33.76 -5.83
C LEU A 331 12.95 32.98 -5.98
N PHE A 332 13.52 32.87 -7.18
CA PHE A 332 14.70 32.05 -7.46
C PHE A 332 15.87 32.85 -8.03
N ASN A 333 15.96 34.14 -7.67
CA ASN A 333 17.08 35.01 -8.07
C ASN A 333 18.30 34.88 -7.14
N ASN A 334 19.42 35.51 -7.51
CA ASN A 334 20.70 35.47 -6.80
C ASN A 334 20.67 35.97 -5.35
N LYS A 335 19.63 36.71 -4.95
CA LYS A 335 19.46 37.25 -3.60
C LYS A 335 18.46 36.43 -2.78
N SER A 336 17.93 35.35 -3.35
CA SER A 336 16.92 34.52 -2.71
C SER A 336 17.55 33.29 -2.08
N THR A 337 17.19 33.04 -0.83
CA THR A 337 17.47 31.82 -0.07
C THR A 337 16.21 30.95 0.04
N VAL A 338 15.22 31.16 -0.84
CA VAL A 338 13.95 30.45 -0.77
C VAL A 338 14.17 28.98 -1.15
N THR A 339 13.69 28.10 -0.28
CA THR A 339 13.66 26.66 -0.49
C THR A 339 12.21 26.21 -0.66
N VAL A 340 12.00 25.27 -1.57
CA VAL A 340 10.66 24.76 -1.90
C VAL A 340 10.69 23.24 -1.90
N VAL A 341 9.71 22.62 -1.25
CA VAL A 341 9.52 21.17 -1.24
C VAL A 341 8.17 20.84 -1.86
N PHE A 342 8.18 19.93 -2.84
CA PHE A 342 7.00 19.45 -3.55
C PHE A 342 6.67 18.02 -3.11
N SER A 343 5.37 17.70 -3.12
CA SER A 343 4.89 16.33 -2.97
C SER A 343 5.15 15.55 -4.24
N ALA A 344 5.94 14.48 -4.17
CA ALA A 344 6.14 13.58 -5.32
C ALA A 344 4.83 12.89 -5.77
N THR A 345 3.88 12.71 -4.84
CA THR A 345 2.56 12.10 -5.11
C THR A 345 1.62 13.06 -5.83
N THR A 346 1.60 14.33 -5.42
CA THR A 346 0.58 15.30 -5.86
C THR A 346 1.12 16.51 -6.62
N GLY A 347 2.43 16.70 -6.69
CA GLY A 347 3.04 17.89 -7.30
C GLY A 347 2.76 19.19 -6.57
N GLY A 348 2.09 19.13 -5.40
CA GLY A 348 1.75 20.30 -4.59
C GLY A 348 2.84 20.72 -3.64
N LEU A 349 2.77 21.99 -3.24
CA LEU A 349 3.70 22.57 -2.29
C LEU A 349 3.48 21.95 -0.90
N ILE A 350 4.53 21.36 -0.36
CA ILE A 350 4.58 20.89 1.03
C ILE A 350 5.12 22.00 1.92
N LYS A 351 6.19 22.67 1.49
CA LYS A 351 6.88 23.69 2.28
C LYS A 351 7.52 24.74 1.39
N VAL A 352 7.44 26.00 1.83
CA VAL A 352 8.17 27.12 1.25
C VAL A 352 8.80 27.89 2.42
N ASP A 353 10.14 27.89 2.50
CA ASP A 353 10.87 28.65 3.52
C ASP A 353 11.74 29.71 2.86
N ARG A 354 11.83 30.88 3.50
CA ARG A 354 12.85 31.88 3.18
C ARG A 354 14.02 31.62 4.11
N GLY A 355 15.11 31.05 3.60
CA GLY A 355 16.29 30.76 4.44
C GLY A 355 16.73 32.01 5.20
N ASN A 356 16.98 31.89 6.51
CA ASN A 356 17.48 32.99 7.32
C ASN A 356 18.79 33.49 6.70
N SER A 357 18.79 34.73 6.21
CA SER A 357 20.02 35.47 5.96
C SER A 357 20.74 35.58 7.29
N LYS A 358 21.83 34.82 7.47
CA LYS A 358 22.80 35.15 8.51
C LYS A 358 23.63 36.34 8.08
#